data_AF-A0A8S3WE32-F1
#
_entry.id   AF-A0A8S3WE32-F1
#
_cell.length_a   1.000
_cell.length_b   1.000
_cell.length_c   1.000
_cell.angle_alpha   90.00
_cell.angle_beta   90.00
_cell.angle_gamma   90.00
#
_symmetry.space_group_name_H-M   'P 1'
#
loop_
_entity.id
_entity.type
_entity.pdbx_description
1 polymer ?
#
loop_
_entity_poly.entity_id
_entity_poly.type
_entity_poly.pdbx_seq_one_letter_code
_entity_poly.pdbx_strand_id
1 'polypeptide(L)'
;MSRFSRNCWQAWLVSTLKSDLEEITNEVKADVLGVQVPFVGVDGNSICDKLFTESGEKAECPLKAGNKYMYKDSFPILSFYPTIEVNVHWALKSRDGEIICFEVPAKIVK
;
A
#
# COMPACT_ATOMS: atom_id res chain seq x y z
N MET A 1 32.91 -6.19 -3.28
CA MET A 1 32.70 -5.14 -4.30
C MET A 1 31.21 -4.87 -4.36
N SER A 2 30.75 -3.94 -3.53
CA SER A 2 29.35 -3.63 -3.24
C SER A 2 28.77 -2.74 -4.32
N ARG A 3 27.76 -3.24 -5.05
CA ARG A 3 27.02 -2.46 -6.04
C ARG A 3 25.62 -3.03 -6.18
N PHE A 4 24.63 -2.33 -5.65
CA PHE A 4 23.35 -2.01 -6.28
C PHE A 4 22.55 -1.13 -5.31
N SER A 5 22.46 0.17 -5.62
CA SER A 5 21.63 1.15 -4.92
C SER A 5 20.30 1.28 -5.64
N ARG A 6 19.23 1.60 -4.89
CA ARG A 6 17.96 2.19 -5.35
C ARG A 6 17.00 1.28 -6.12
N ASN A 7 16.61 0.15 -5.53
CA ASN A 7 15.42 -0.61 -5.97
C ASN A 7 14.75 -1.22 -4.73
N CYS A 8 13.71 -0.57 -4.19
CA CYS A 8 12.81 -1.16 -3.20
C CYS A 8 11.83 -2.07 -3.95
N TRP A 9 12.36 -3.19 -4.44
CA TRP A 9 11.62 -4.24 -5.14
C TRP A 9 11.71 -5.52 -4.33
N GLN A 10 11.22 -5.52 -3.10
CA GLN A 10 10.83 -6.74 -2.39
C GLN A 10 9.66 -6.41 -1.47
N ALA A 11 8.47 -6.89 -1.85
CA ALA A 11 7.29 -6.95 -1.00
C ALA A 11 7.56 -7.93 0.17
N TRP A 12 8.21 -7.44 1.21
CA TRP A 12 8.31 -8.03 2.55
C TRP A 12 8.44 -6.89 3.57
N LEU A 13 7.43 -6.02 3.64
CA LEU A 13 7.39 -4.99 4.69
C LEU A 13 6.81 -5.59 5.96
N VAL A 14 7.66 -6.36 6.63
CA VAL A 14 7.47 -6.78 8.00
C VAL A 14 7.81 -5.57 8.89
N SER A 15 6.89 -4.61 8.99
CA SER A 15 7.07 -3.43 9.86
C SER A 15 6.56 -3.73 11.27
N THR A 16 7.42 -3.55 12.28
CA THR A 16 6.99 -3.57 13.67
C THR A 16 6.17 -2.31 13.97
N LEU A 17 4.93 -2.49 14.41
CA LEU A 17 4.06 -1.38 14.78
C LEU A 17 4.61 -0.66 16.02
N LYS A 18 4.68 0.67 15.97
CA LYS A 18 5.16 1.50 17.08
C LYS A 18 4.08 1.81 18.12
N SER A 19 2.83 1.80 17.69
CA SER A 19 1.64 2.07 18.50
C SER A 19 0.51 1.14 18.07
N ASP A 20 -0.51 1.02 18.91
CA ASP A 20 -1.74 0.31 18.54
C ASP A 20 -2.48 1.12 17.47
N LEU A 21 -2.94 0.44 16.43
CA LEU A 21 -3.61 1.07 15.29
C LEU A 21 -5.04 0.54 15.16
N GLU A 22 -6.02 1.39 15.46
CA GLU A 22 -7.44 1.04 15.39
C GLU A 22 -7.99 1.03 13.98
N GLU A 23 -7.52 1.97 13.16
CA GLU A 23 -8.05 2.22 11.83
C GLU A 23 -6.89 2.55 10.90
N ILE A 24 -6.82 1.82 9.79
CA ILE A 24 -5.78 2.00 8.79
C ILE A 24 -6.47 2.02 7.42
N THR A 25 -6.19 3.06 6.66
CA THR A 25 -6.74 3.25 5.32
C THR A 25 -5.64 3.29 4.28
N ASN A 26 -6.01 2.92 3.06
CA ASN A 26 -5.19 3.09 1.88
C ASN A 26 -5.20 4.54 1.40
N GLU A 27 -4.04 5.02 0.95
CA GLU A 27 -3.94 6.15 0.05
C GLU A 27 -3.20 5.68 -1.21
N VAL A 28 -3.91 5.57 -2.33
CA VAL A 28 -3.37 5.02 -3.59
C VAL A 28 -3.70 5.97 -4.73
N LYS A 29 -2.68 6.66 -5.22
CA LYS A 29 -2.79 7.71 -6.25
C LYS A 29 -1.78 7.47 -7.37
N ALA A 30 -2.15 7.76 -8.60
CA ALA A 30 -1.23 7.81 -9.73
C ALA A 30 -0.90 9.27 -10.06
N ASP A 31 0.38 9.56 -10.31
CA ASP A 31 0.76 10.79 -10.99
C ASP A 31 0.49 10.63 -12.50
N VAL A 32 -0.51 11.37 -12.98
CA VAL A 32 -0.86 11.46 -14.40
C VAL A 32 -0.60 12.89 -14.85
N LEU A 33 0.56 13.11 -15.47
CA LEU A 33 0.97 14.41 -16.01
C LEU A 33 0.94 15.55 -14.97
N GLY A 34 1.36 15.27 -13.74
CA GLY A 34 1.37 16.22 -12.62
C GLY A 34 0.05 16.31 -11.85
N VAL A 35 -0.97 15.52 -12.23
CA VAL A 35 -2.24 15.41 -11.50
C VAL A 35 -2.26 14.12 -10.71
N GLN A 36 -2.52 14.22 -9.41
CA GLN A 36 -2.67 13.06 -8.51
C GLN A 36 -4.09 12.49 -8.65
N VAL A 37 -4.22 11.34 -9.29
CA VAL A 37 -5.49 10.68 -9.57
C VAL A 37 -5.68 9.48 -8.64
N PRO A 38 -6.72 9.43 -7.81
CA PRO A 38 -6.95 8.31 -6.90
C PRO A 38 -7.42 7.05 -7.64
N PHE A 39 -7.03 5.87 -7.13
CA PHE A 39 -7.54 4.59 -7.62
C PHE A 39 -8.91 4.29 -7.00
N VAL A 40 -9.94 4.33 -7.84
CA VAL A 40 -11.34 4.07 -7.45
C VAL A 40 -11.48 2.67 -6.84
N GLY A 41 -12.10 2.61 -5.65
CA GLY A 41 -12.33 1.35 -4.93
C GLY A 41 -11.14 0.87 -4.10
N VAL A 42 -10.05 1.64 -4.03
CA VAL A 42 -8.86 1.31 -3.22
C VAL A 42 -8.49 2.49 -2.33
N ASP A 43 -8.38 3.68 -2.91
CA ASP A 43 -8.06 4.91 -2.18
C ASP A 43 -9.12 5.22 -1.12
N GLY A 44 -8.67 5.57 0.09
CA GLY A 44 -9.51 5.87 1.25
C GLY A 44 -10.13 4.67 1.95
N ASN A 45 -10.02 3.45 1.40
CA ASN A 45 -10.65 2.26 1.99
C ASN A 45 -9.83 1.70 3.16
N SER A 46 -10.54 1.15 4.15
CA SER A 46 -9.93 0.40 5.24
C SER A 46 -9.17 -0.82 4.69
N ILE A 47 -8.03 -1.13 5.32
CA ILE A 47 -7.25 -2.33 5.00
C ILE A 47 -7.41 -3.44 6.04
N CYS A 48 -8.24 -3.25 7.06
CA CYS A 48 -8.32 -4.16 8.20
C CYS A 48 -8.78 -5.59 7.81
N ASP A 49 -9.42 -5.75 6.66
CA ASP A 49 -9.83 -7.03 6.07
C ASP A 49 -8.73 -7.68 5.20
N LYS A 50 -7.64 -6.96 4.95
CA LYS A 50 -6.53 -7.29 4.04
C LYS A 50 -5.21 -7.55 4.78
N LEU A 51 -5.30 -7.74 6.09
CA LEU A 51 -4.16 -7.99 6.96
C LEU A 51 -4.06 -9.45 7.36
N PHE A 52 -2.82 -9.91 7.47
CA PHE A 52 -2.48 -11.27 7.85
C PHE A 52 -1.35 -11.25 8.88
N THR A 53 -1.29 -12.26 9.75
CA THR A 53 -0.14 -12.49 10.64
C THR A 53 1.06 -13.00 9.83
N GLU A 54 2.25 -13.04 10.44
CA GLU A 54 3.41 -13.72 9.82
C GLU A 54 3.17 -15.22 9.55
N SER A 55 2.27 -15.87 10.30
CA SER A 55 1.84 -17.25 10.03
C SER A 55 0.86 -17.39 8.86
N GLY A 56 0.38 -16.26 8.32
CA GLY A 56 -0.56 -16.22 7.20
C GLY A 56 -2.04 -16.30 7.60
N GLU A 57 -2.36 -16.25 8.89
CA GLU A 57 -3.73 -16.18 9.39
C GLU A 57 -4.30 -14.78 9.20
N LYS A 58 -5.61 -14.66 8.97
CA LYS A 58 -6.26 -13.34 8.84
C LYS A 58 -6.12 -12.57 10.16
N ALA A 59 -5.68 -11.32 10.06
CA ALA A 59 -5.63 -10.38 11.17
C ALA A 59 -6.68 -9.30 10.96
N GLU A 60 -7.20 -8.76 12.06
CA GLU A 60 -8.19 -7.69 12.07
C GLU A 60 -7.69 -6.55 12.95
N CYS A 61 -8.17 -5.34 12.69
CA CYS A 61 -7.92 -4.20 13.57
C CYS A 61 -8.71 -4.35 14.89
N PRO A 62 -8.22 -3.80 16.02
CA PRO A 62 -7.00 -3.01 16.16
C PRO A 62 -5.72 -3.85 16.10
N LEU A 63 -4.70 -3.35 15.40
CA LEU A 63 -3.39 -3.98 15.38
C LEU A 63 -2.59 -3.58 16.61
N LYS A 64 -1.87 -4.53 17.20
CA LYS A 64 -1.09 -4.30 18.43
C LYS A 64 0.34 -3.88 18.11
N ALA A 65 0.84 -2.92 18.87
CA ALA A 65 2.24 -2.52 18.85
C ALA A 65 3.18 -3.72 19.09
N GLY A 66 4.36 -3.70 18.47
CA GLY A 66 5.36 -4.76 18.61
C GLY A 66 5.12 -5.98 17.71
N ASN A 67 3.91 -6.17 17.18
CA ASN A 67 3.61 -7.25 16.25
C ASN A 67 3.94 -6.88 14.81
N LYS A 68 4.07 -7.93 13.99
CA LYS A 68 4.34 -7.86 12.57
C LYS A 68 3.15 -8.41 11.81
N TYR A 69 2.73 -7.66 10.80
CA TYR A 69 1.58 -7.99 9.97
C TYR A 69 1.97 -7.91 8.49
N MET A 70 1.31 -8.72 7.68
CA MET A 70 1.43 -8.73 6.24
C MET A 70 0.17 -8.11 5.63
N TYR A 71 0.35 -7.03 4.87
CA TYR A 71 -0.71 -6.45 4.06
C TYR A 71 -0.73 -7.13 2.68
N LYS A 72 -1.90 -7.59 2.24
CA LYS A 72 -2.10 -8.20 0.92
C LYS A 72 -3.38 -7.65 0.31
N ASP A 73 -3.27 -7.06 -0.87
CA ASP A 73 -4.41 -6.50 -1.57
C ASP A 73 -4.36 -6.81 -3.05
N SER A 74 -5.54 -6.88 -3.66
CA SER A 74 -5.73 -6.96 -5.10
C SER A 74 -6.99 -6.18 -5.48
N PHE A 75 -6.92 -5.47 -6.59
CA PHE A 75 -8.04 -4.71 -7.10
C PHE A 75 -8.05 -4.72 -8.64
N PRO A 76 -9.22 -4.63 -9.26
CA PRO A 76 -9.32 -4.64 -10.72
C PRO A 76 -8.87 -3.31 -11.31
N ILE A 77 -8.15 -3.37 -12.43
CA ILE A 77 -7.96 -2.21 -13.30
C ILE A 77 -9.22 -2.05 -14.16
N LEU A 78 -9.91 -0.94 -13.96
CA LEU A 78 -11.17 -0.63 -14.65
C LEU A 78 -10.91 -0.14 -16.09
N SER A 79 -11.82 -0.50 -17.01
CA SER A 79 -11.66 -0.24 -18.46
C SER A 79 -11.55 1.23 -18.86
N PHE A 80 -11.96 2.15 -17.98
CA PHE A 80 -11.86 3.59 -18.22
C PHE A 80 -10.44 4.15 -17.93
N TYR A 81 -9.57 3.39 -17.26
CA TYR A 81 -8.20 3.84 -17.07
C TYR A 81 -7.46 3.82 -18.41
N PRO A 82 -6.79 4.93 -18.78
CA PRO A 82 -6.07 5.02 -20.05
C PRO A 82 -4.84 4.10 -20.06
N THR A 83 -4.40 3.72 -21.26
CA THR A 83 -3.12 3.03 -21.43
C THR A 83 -1.98 4.05 -21.31
N ILE A 84 -1.29 4.05 -20.17
CA ILE A 84 -0.26 5.05 -19.84
C ILE A 84 0.75 4.49 -18.83
N GLU A 85 1.96 5.07 -18.83
CA GLU A 85 2.99 4.84 -17.81
C GLU A 85 2.82 5.87 -16.69
N VAL A 86 2.72 5.40 -15.45
CA VAL A 86 2.45 6.21 -14.26
C VAL A 86 3.35 5.80 -13.12
N ASN A 87 3.63 6.73 -12.21
CA ASN A 87 4.16 6.41 -10.90
C ASN A 87 2.98 6.37 -9.92
N VAL A 88 2.80 5.23 -9.25
CA VAL A 88 1.75 5.04 -8.27
C VAL A 88 2.33 5.27 -6.88
N HIS A 89 1.82 6.29 -6.20
CA HIS A 89 2.03 6.51 -4.79
C HIS A 89 1.09 5.61 -4.00
N TRP A 90 1.66 4.73 -3.17
CA TRP A 90 0.90 3.88 -2.26
C TRP A 90 1.33 4.14 -0.82
N ALA A 91 0.39 4.55 0.02
CA ALA A 91 0.60 4.73 1.44
C ALA A 91 -0.49 4.05 2.27
N LEU A 92 -0.14 3.64 3.49
CA LEU A 92 -1.09 3.24 4.52
C LEU A 92 -1.11 4.34 5.59
N LYS A 93 -2.31 4.84 5.90
CA LYS A 93 -2.51 5.95 6.83
C LYS A 93 -3.28 5.48 8.07
N SER A 94 -2.83 5.92 9.23
CA SER A 94 -3.63 5.91 10.45
C SER A 94 -4.03 7.34 10.82
N ARG A 95 -4.73 7.50 11.95
CA ARG A 95 -5.03 8.81 12.52
C ARG A 95 -3.78 9.63 12.85
N ASP A 96 -2.66 8.96 13.15
CA ASP A 96 -1.41 9.59 13.54
C ASP A 96 -0.51 9.95 12.35
N GLY A 97 -0.92 9.59 11.13
CA GLY A 97 -0.20 9.90 9.90
C GLY A 97 0.11 8.68 9.04
N GLU A 98 1.11 8.81 8.17
CA GLU A 98 1.56 7.72 7.29
C GLU A 98 2.37 6.69 8.07
N ILE A 99 1.92 5.44 8.02
CA ILE A 99 2.61 4.29 8.61
C ILE A 99 3.73 3.84 7.66
N ILE A 100 3.39 3.78 6.37
CA ILE A 100 4.27 3.35 5.29
C ILE A 100 3.85 4.04 4.00
N CYS A 101 4.82 4.39 3.17
CA CYS A 101 4.61 4.87 1.81
C CYS A 101 5.68 4.32 0.86
N PHE A 102 5.31 4.07 -0.40
CA PHE A 102 6.22 3.67 -1.46
C PHE A 102 5.68 4.05 -2.84
N GLU A 103 6.60 4.21 -3.79
CA GLU A 103 6.30 4.55 -5.19
C GLU A 103 6.49 3.33 -6.08
N VAL A 104 5.51 3.04 -6.94
CA VAL A 104 5.54 1.93 -7.89
C VAL A 104 5.47 2.47 -9.31
N PRO A 105 6.54 2.37 -10.11
CA PRO A 105 6.45 2.63 -11.55
C PRO A 105 5.63 1.51 -12.20
N ALA A 106 4.55 1.89 -12.88
CA ALA A 106 3.60 0.97 -13.49
C ALA A 106 3.22 1.39 -14.90
N LYS A 107 2.77 0.41 -15.70
CA LYS A 107 2.19 0.64 -17.02
C LYS A 107 0.80 0.03 -17.06
N ILE A 108 -0.21 0.88 -17.18
CA ILE A 108 -1.59 0.45 -17.34
C ILE A 108 -1.78 0.02 -18.79
N VAL A 109 -2.22 -1.22 -19.01
CA VAL A 109 -2.49 -1.80 -20.33
C VAL A 109 -3.92 -2.32 -20.38
N LYS A 110 -4.53 -2.30 -21.57
CA LYS A 110 -5.85 -2.89 -21.83
C LYS A 110 -5.75 -4.37 -22.14
#